data_AF-A0A8H7WXA7-F1
#
_entry.id   AF-A0A8H7WXA7-F1
#
_cell.length_a   1.000
_cell.length_b   1.000
_cell.length_c   1.000
_cell.angle_alpha   90.00
_cell.angle_beta   90.00
_cell.angle_gamma   90.00
#
_symmetry.space_group_name_H-M   'P 1'
#
loop_
_entity.id
_entity.type
_entity.pdbx_description
1 polymer ?
#
loop_
_entity_poly.entity_id
_entity_poly.type
_entity_poly.pdbx_seq_one_letter_code
_entity_poly.pdbx_strand_id
1 'polypeptide(L)'
;MDIEELKLYDLEDENGELTDEEAKRARFRLLGPIGQAHNIVVHIGGSAARTDVFRNVAGRLIPMNNRTRWNSWYNMLLVLLLLKGKVEEYCDKYEDELEEDLLSREDWKKVEMIKDFLAPFSRATLATEGDSVSIDRTLFNTDILIKHLQETTDEIKKKKDEESNDFLIRLNAAHKVLDNYYQKPDISPFYAAALVLNPMFRTRFINLHWPRKWGAPALAKVKKLRERTIGLRVSCS
;
A
#
# COMPACT_ATOMS: atom_id res chain seq x y z
N MET A 1 1.92 12.75 -10.87
CA MET A 1 0.50 12.64 -10.50
C MET A 1 0.36 12.95 -9.01
N ASP A 2 -0.44 13.95 -8.64
CA ASP A 2 -0.69 14.28 -7.23
C ASP A 2 -1.82 13.40 -6.65
N ILE A 3 -1.89 13.28 -5.32
CA ILE A 3 -2.92 12.53 -4.58
C ILE A 3 -4.33 13.00 -4.96
N GLU A 4 -4.51 14.28 -5.30
CA GLU A 4 -5.81 14.81 -5.72
C GLU A 4 -6.24 14.30 -7.10
N GLU A 5 -5.30 14.15 -8.04
CA GLU A 5 -5.58 13.57 -9.36
C GLU A 5 -5.96 12.08 -9.24
N LEU A 6 -5.31 11.35 -8.34
CA LEU A 6 -5.69 9.96 -8.00
C LEU A 6 -7.12 9.87 -7.47
N LYS A 7 -7.48 10.73 -6.52
CA LYS A 7 -8.82 10.77 -5.93
C LYS A 7 -9.88 11.16 -6.95
N LEU A 8 -9.56 12.09 -7.85
CA LEU A 8 -10.45 12.50 -8.91
C LEU A 8 -10.72 11.34 -9.87
N TYR A 9 -9.68 10.60 -10.26
CA TYR A 9 -9.85 9.38 -11.05
C TYR A 9 -10.75 8.36 -10.34
N ASP A 10 -10.53 8.09 -9.05
CA ASP A 10 -11.35 7.14 -8.29
C ASP A 10 -12.85 7.52 -8.32
N LEU A 11 -13.15 8.82 -8.22
CA LEU A 11 -14.52 9.35 -8.27
C LEU A 11 -15.15 9.22 -9.67
N GLU A 12 -14.41 9.55 -10.71
CA GLU A 12 -14.90 9.48 -12.10
C GLU A 12 -15.09 8.04 -12.57
N ASP A 13 -14.27 7.10 -12.10
CA ASP A 13 -14.43 5.66 -12.34
C ASP A 13 -15.66 5.11 -11.58
N GLU A 14 -15.88 5.53 -10.32
CA GLU A 14 -17.09 5.20 -9.56
C GLU A 14 -18.38 5.69 -10.22
N ASN A 15 -18.35 6.88 -10.82
CA ASN A 15 -19.50 7.46 -11.49
C ASN A 15 -19.75 6.86 -12.88
N GLY A 16 -18.85 6.00 -13.38
CA GLY A 16 -18.93 5.43 -14.72
C GLY A 16 -18.72 6.46 -15.83
N GLU A 17 -18.09 7.59 -15.53
CA GLU A 17 -17.86 8.70 -16.46
C GLU A 17 -16.73 8.37 -17.45
N LEU A 18 -15.85 7.43 -17.09
CA LEU A 18 -14.81 6.87 -17.94
C LEU A 18 -15.37 5.68 -18.74
N THR A 19 -15.95 5.93 -19.90
CA THR A 19 -16.42 4.88 -20.83
C THR A 19 -15.40 4.52 -21.90
N ASP A 20 -14.45 5.41 -22.19
CA ASP A 20 -13.37 5.18 -23.14
C ASP A 20 -12.19 4.45 -22.49
N GLU A 21 -11.84 3.29 -23.03
CA GLU A 21 -10.75 2.45 -22.54
C GLU A 21 -9.38 3.11 -22.76
N GLU A 22 -9.21 3.89 -23.83
CA GLU A 22 -7.94 4.59 -24.07
C GLU A 22 -7.70 5.71 -23.07
N ALA A 23 -8.73 6.52 -22.80
CA ALA A 23 -8.68 7.54 -21.75
C ALA A 23 -8.33 6.94 -20.37
N LYS A 24 -8.83 5.74 -20.04
CA LYS A 24 -8.43 5.03 -18.82
C LYS A 24 -6.96 4.65 -18.85
N ARG A 25 -6.50 4.01 -19.94
CA ARG A 25 -5.09 3.60 -20.09
C ARG A 25 -4.14 4.78 -19.98
N ALA A 26 -4.44 5.89 -20.64
CA ALA A 26 -3.65 7.12 -20.60
C ALA A 26 -3.48 7.67 -19.17
N ARG A 27 -4.50 7.56 -18.33
CA ARG A 27 -4.40 7.95 -16.90
C ARG A 27 -3.51 7.01 -16.11
N PHE A 28 -3.64 5.70 -16.32
CA PHE A 28 -2.75 4.74 -15.68
C PHE A 28 -1.29 4.96 -16.09
N ARG A 29 -1.00 5.38 -17.33
CA ARG A 29 0.37 5.72 -17.75
C ARG A 29 1.00 6.85 -16.93
N LEU A 30 0.22 7.76 -16.33
CA LEU A 30 0.73 8.79 -15.40
C LEU A 30 1.31 8.21 -14.11
N LEU A 31 0.93 6.97 -13.74
CA LEU A 31 1.56 6.24 -12.65
C LEU A 31 2.94 5.70 -13.01
N GLY A 32 3.35 5.81 -14.28
CA GLY A 32 4.61 5.30 -14.81
C GLY A 32 4.57 3.78 -15.05
N PRO A 33 5.70 3.08 -14.85
CA PRO A 33 5.84 1.66 -15.18
C PRO A 33 4.80 0.73 -14.53
N ILE A 34 4.37 1.05 -13.31
CA ILE A 34 3.35 0.26 -12.62
C ILE A 34 1.97 0.37 -13.29
N GLY A 35 1.65 1.51 -13.87
CA GLY A 35 0.40 1.73 -14.59
C GLY A 35 0.41 1.13 -15.99
N GLN A 36 1.54 1.19 -16.68
CA GLN A 36 1.76 0.44 -17.93
C GLN A 36 1.62 -1.08 -17.69
N ALA A 37 2.23 -1.59 -16.61
CA ALA A 37 2.06 -2.99 -16.21
C ALA A 37 0.59 -3.34 -15.93
N HIS A 38 -0.17 -2.44 -15.31
CA HIS A 38 -1.62 -2.61 -15.13
C HIS A 38 -2.36 -2.69 -16.47
N ASN A 39 -2.08 -1.76 -17.40
CA ASN A 39 -2.71 -1.73 -18.72
C ASN A 39 -2.46 -3.02 -19.51
N ILE A 40 -1.25 -3.60 -19.44
CA ILE A 40 -0.95 -4.90 -20.05
C ILE A 40 -1.85 -6.00 -19.46
N VAL A 41 -2.00 -6.05 -18.14
CA VAL A 41 -2.85 -7.07 -17.48
C VAL A 41 -4.33 -6.87 -17.83
N VAL A 42 -4.79 -5.62 -17.92
CA VAL A 42 -6.13 -5.27 -18.40
C VAL A 42 -6.33 -5.74 -19.84
N HIS A 43 -5.36 -5.51 -20.73
CA HIS A 43 -5.42 -5.94 -22.12
C HIS A 43 -5.53 -7.46 -22.24
N ILE A 44 -4.71 -8.22 -21.51
CA ILE A 44 -4.78 -9.70 -21.45
C ILE A 44 -6.18 -10.17 -21.03
N GLY A 45 -6.74 -9.55 -19.99
CA GLY A 45 -8.06 -9.90 -19.44
C GLY A 45 -9.25 -9.37 -20.23
N GLY A 46 -9.04 -8.41 -21.13
CA GLY A 46 -10.11 -7.67 -21.80
C GLY A 46 -10.81 -8.43 -22.92
N SER A 47 -10.41 -9.66 -23.25
CA SER A 47 -11.12 -10.53 -24.19
C SER A 47 -10.81 -12.00 -23.91
N ALA A 48 -11.82 -12.87 -24.06
CA ALA A 48 -11.65 -14.32 -23.92
C ALA A 48 -10.53 -14.85 -24.84
N ALA A 49 -10.45 -14.35 -26.08
CA ALA A 49 -9.41 -14.76 -27.03
C ALA A 49 -8.00 -14.38 -26.54
N ARG A 50 -7.82 -13.15 -26.02
CA ARG A 50 -6.54 -12.67 -25.47
C ARG A 50 -6.14 -13.44 -24.21
N THR A 51 -7.11 -13.68 -23.35
CA THR A 51 -6.94 -14.47 -22.13
C THR A 51 -6.50 -15.90 -22.46
N ASP A 52 -7.09 -16.54 -23.46
CA ASP A 52 -6.69 -17.88 -23.89
C ASP A 52 -5.30 -17.90 -24.53
N VAL A 53 -4.97 -16.91 -25.35
CA VAL A 53 -3.61 -16.74 -25.90
C VAL A 53 -2.58 -16.66 -24.77
N PHE A 54 -2.78 -15.78 -23.80
CA PHE A 54 -1.85 -15.63 -22.68
C PHE A 54 -1.79 -16.90 -21.81
N ARG A 55 -2.94 -17.53 -21.54
CA ARG A 55 -3.00 -18.79 -20.77
C ARG A 55 -2.23 -19.92 -21.45
N ASN A 56 -2.29 -20.02 -22.77
CA ASN A 56 -1.53 -21.01 -23.53
C ASN A 56 -0.02 -20.78 -23.46
N VAL A 57 0.42 -19.52 -23.40
CA VAL A 57 1.83 -19.13 -23.35
C VAL A 57 2.42 -19.23 -21.94
N ALA A 58 1.65 -18.82 -20.92
CA ALA A 58 2.11 -18.66 -19.54
C ALA A 58 1.65 -19.79 -18.59
N GLY A 59 0.70 -20.63 -18.99
CA GLY A 59 0.13 -21.71 -18.17
C GLY A 59 -0.75 -21.26 -17.00
N ARG A 60 -0.82 -19.95 -16.73
CA ARG A 60 -1.64 -19.32 -15.70
C ARG A 60 -1.93 -17.86 -16.06
N LEU A 61 -2.94 -17.28 -15.42
CA LEU A 61 -3.23 -15.85 -15.54
C LEU A 61 -2.56 -15.02 -14.45
N ILE A 62 -2.37 -13.75 -14.75
CA ILE A 62 -1.99 -12.72 -13.79
C ILE A 62 -3.26 -12.26 -13.07
N PRO A 63 -3.29 -12.20 -11.72
CA PRO A 63 -4.43 -11.69 -11.00
C PRO A 63 -4.60 -10.20 -11.27
N MET A 64 -5.81 -9.78 -11.64
CA MET A 64 -6.13 -8.36 -11.80
C MET A 64 -6.06 -7.65 -10.45
N ASN A 65 -5.48 -6.46 -10.43
CA ASN A 65 -5.58 -5.56 -9.30
C ASN A 65 -7.05 -5.10 -9.12
N ASN A 66 -7.46 -4.91 -7.87
CA ASN A 66 -8.80 -4.46 -7.52
C ASN A 66 -8.67 -3.33 -6.50
N ARG A 67 -9.37 -2.22 -6.75
CA ARG A 67 -9.39 -1.04 -5.89
C ARG A 67 -9.67 -1.35 -4.41
N THR A 68 -10.58 -2.29 -4.14
CA THR A 68 -11.04 -2.60 -2.77
C THR A 68 -10.19 -3.65 -2.06
N ARG A 69 -9.32 -4.37 -2.78
CA ARG A 69 -8.55 -5.48 -2.21
C ARG A 69 -7.12 -5.02 -1.94
N TRP A 70 -6.82 -4.74 -0.67
CA TRP A 70 -5.63 -4.01 -0.21
C TRP A 70 -4.29 -4.54 -0.78
N ASN A 71 -4.19 -5.85 -1.03
CA ASN A 71 -2.97 -6.49 -1.52
C ASN A 71 -2.94 -6.77 -3.03
N SER A 72 -3.94 -6.32 -3.79
CA SER A 72 -4.12 -6.74 -5.18
C SER A 72 -3.00 -6.27 -6.10
N TRP A 73 -2.51 -5.04 -5.91
CA TRP A 73 -1.40 -4.49 -6.69
C TRP A 73 -0.12 -5.30 -6.46
N TYR A 74 0.21 -5.58 -5.19
CA TYR A 74 1.35 -6.42 -4.85
C TYR A 74 1.25 -7.82 -5.49
N ASN A 75 0.08 -8.46 -5.40
CA ASN A 75 -0.15 -9.78 -5.97
C ASN A 75 -0.04 -9.78 -7.51
N MET A 76 -0.56 -8.74 -8.17
CA MET A 76 -0.43 -8.55 -9.61
C MET A 76 1.05 -8.45 -10.01
N LEU A 77 1.81 -7.56 -9.36
CA LEU A 77 3.23 -7.37 -9.65
C LEU A 77 4.06 -8.63 -9.38
N LEU A 78 3.76 -9.35 -8.29
CA LEU A 78 4.45 -10.59 -7.94
C LEU A 78 4.34 -11.64 -9.05
N VAL A 79 3.15 -11.81 -9.63
CA VAL A 79 2.91 -12.78 -10.70
C VAL A 79 3.39 -12.27 -12.04
N LEU A 80 3.23 -10.97 -12.31
CA LEU A 80 3.70 -10.33 -13.54
C LEU A 80 5.23 -10.44 -13.67
N LEU A 81 5.98 -10.20 -12.60
CA LEU A 81 7.44 -10.38 -12.59
C LEU A 81 7.87 -11.84 -12.69
N LEU A 82 7.13 -12.77 -12.07
CA LEU A 82 7.37 -14.21 -12.23
C LEU A 82 7.22 -14.66 -13.70
N LEU A 83 6.29 -14.04 -14.42
CA LEU A 83 5.97 -14.34 -15.81
C LEU A 83 6.61 -13.36 -16.79
N LYS A 84 7.62 -12.58 -16.39
CA LYS A 84 8.18 -11.49 -17.19
C LYS A 84 8.42 -11.86 -18.66
N GLY A 85 9.16 -12.95 -18.93
CA GLY A 85 9.45 -13.36 -20.30
C GLY A 85 8.21 -13.77 -21.11
N LYS A 86 7.15 -14.25 -20.44
CA LYS A 86 5.87 -14.58 -21.07
C LYS A 86 5.00 -13.35 -21.31
N VAL A 87 5.14 -12.34 -20.46
CA VAL A 87 4.53 -11.02 -20.68
C VAL A 87 5.21 -10.31 -21.84
N GLU A 88 6.54 -10.34 -21.93
CA GLU A 88 7.30 -9.81 -23.07
C GLU A 88 6.89 -10.52 -24.39
N GLU A 89 6.83 -11.86 -24.40
CA GLU A 89 6.34 -12.64 -25.56
C GLU A 89 4.90 -12.27 -25.98
N TYR A 90 4.03 -11.96 -25.02
CA TYR A 90 2.67 -11.48 -25.29
C TYR A 90 2.66 -10.06 -25.86
N CYS A 91 3.44 -9.15 -25.28
CA CYS A 91 3.57 -7.78 -25.73
C CYS A 91 4.08 -7.71 -27.18
N ASP A 92 5.08 -8.52 -27.54
CA ASP A 92 5.61 -8.60 -28.91
C ASP A 92 4.52 -9.02 -29.92
N LYS A 93 3.56 -9.85 -29.50
CA LYS A 93 2.45 -10.29 -30.36
C LYS A 93 1.38 -9.21 -30.57
N TYR A 94 1.22 -8.31 -29.61
CA TYR A 94 0.19 -7.25 -29.61
C TYR A 94 0.84 -5.85 -29.59
N GLU A 95 2.00 -5.72 -30.21
CA GLU A 95 2.82 -4.49 -30.20
C GLU A 95 2.00 -3.28 -30.68
N ASP A 96 1.25 -3.42 -31.77
CA ASP A 96 0.39 -2.37 -32.33
C ASP A 96 -0.69 -1.87 -31.35
N GLU A 97 -1.15 -2.72 -30.41
CA GLU A 97 -2.19 -2.37 -29.43
C GLU A 97 -1.64 -1.87 -28.09
N LEU A 98 -0.34 -2.12 -27.83
CA LEU A 98 0.33 -1.92 -26.56
C LEU A 98 1.57 -1.00 -26.65
N GLU A 99 1.81 -0.34 -27.79
CA GLU A 99 3.00 0.48 -28.05
C GLU A 99 3.36 1.42 -26.90
N GLU A 100 2.38 2.15 -26.34
CA GLU A 100 2.59 3.10 -25.24
C GLU A 100 2.72 2.44 -23.84
N ASP A 101 2.41 1.15 -23.74
CA ASP A 101 2.41 0.36 -22.51
C ASP A 101 3.59 -0.62 -22.45
N LEU A 102 4.46 -0.66 -23.48
CA LEU A 102 5.66 -1.48 -23.49
C LEU A 102 6.66 -1.06 -22.40
N LEU A 103 7.13 -2.04 -21.63
CA LEU A 103 8.05 -1.83 -20.52
C LEU A 103 9.51 -2.00 -20.96
N SER A 104 10.32 -0.95 -20.80
CA SER A 104 11.77 -1.03 -21.01
C SER A 104 12.47 -1.84 -19.91
N ARG A 105 13.77 -2.14 -20.10
CA ARG A 105 14.56 -2.85 -19.07
C ARG A 105 14.62 -2.08 -17.76
N GLU A 106 14.67 -0.76 -17.84
CA GLU A 106 14.66 0.17 -16.72
C GLU A 106 13.30 0.17 -16.02
N ASP A 107 12.20 0.12 -16.79
CA ASP A 107 10.84 0.07 -16.24
C ASP A 107 10.58 -1.22 -15.46
N TRP A 108 11.06 -2.36 -15.97
CA TRP A 108 11.01 -3.63 -15.23
C TRP A 108 11.73 -3.56 -13.88
N LYS A 109 12.87 -2.87 -13.80
CA LYS A 109 13.58 -2.66 -12.52
C LYS A 109 12.77 -1.77 -11.58
N LYS A 110 12.10 -0.74 -12.09
CA LYS A 110 11.20 0.12 -11.29
C LYS A 110 10.02 -0.69 -10.74
N VAL A 111 9.42 -1.55 -11.56
CA VAL A 111 8.33 -2.44 -11.14
C VAL A 111 8.80 -3.41 -10.04
N GLU A 112 9.99 -3.99 -10.18
CA GLU A 112 10.60 -4.84 -9.15
C GLU A 112 10.86 -4.09 -7.84
N MET A 113 11.43 -2.89 -7.92
CA MET A 113 11.66 -2.02 -6.76
C MET A 113 10.35 -1.68 -6.04
N ILE A 114 9.28 -1.37 -6.76
CA ILE A 114 7.95 -1.10 -6.17
C ILE A 114 7.38 -2.37 -5.52
N LYS A 115 7.50 -3.53 -6.17
CA LYS A 115 7.06 -4.81 -5.60
C LYS A 115 7.81 -5.16 -4.32
N ASP A 116 9.12 -4.92 -4.26
CA ASP A 116 9.92 -5.10 -3.04
C ASP A 116 9.49 -4.15 -1.93
N PHE A 117 9.28 -2.88 -2.25
CA PHE A 117 8.80 -1.88 -1.31
C PHE A 117 7.42 -2.24 -0.72
N LEU A 118 6.51 -2.79 -1.52
CA LEU A 118 5.17 -3.19 -1.10
C LEU A 118 5.12 -4.51 -0.30
N ALA A 119 6.19 -5.31 -0.32
CA ALA A 119 6.17 -6.64 0.33
C ALA A 119 5.92 -6.58 1.86
N PRO A 120 6.53 -5.65 2.63
CA PRO A 120 6.23 -5.51 4.06
C PRO A 120 4.79 -5.08 4.33
N PHE A 121 4.21 -4.22 3.47
CA PHE A 121 2.81 -3.82 3.56
C PHE A 121 1.88 -5.03 3.39
N SER A 122 2.13 -5.86 2.38
CA SER A 122 1.31 -7.06 2.18
C SER A 122 1.37 -8.03 3.35
N ARG A 123 2.56 -8.24 3.93
CA ARG A 123 2.73 -9.07 5.13
C ARG A 123 2.04 -8.49 6.35
N ALA A 124 2.17 -7.18 6.58
CA ALA A 124 1.52 -6.50 7.70
C ALA A 124 0.00 -6.61 7.59
N THR A 125 -0.54 -6.34 6.40
CA THR A 125 -1.97 -6.47 6.11
C THR A 125 -2.46 -7.90 6.37
N LEU A 126 -1.82 -8.93 5.81
CA LEU A 126 -2.18 -10.34 6.08
C LEU A 126 -2.09 -10.71 7.56
N ALA A 127 -1.12 -10.15 8.30
CA ALA A 127 -0.99 -10.38 9.73
C ALA A 127 -2.06 -9.66 10.58
N THR A 128 -2.80 -8.72 9.98
CA THR A 128 -3.90 -7.97 10.59
C THR A 128 -5.27 -8.29 10.00
N GLU A 129 -5.34 -9.15 8.99
CA GLU A 129 -6.58 -9.62 8.38
C GLU A 129 -7.09 -10.84 9.16
N GLY A 130 -8.11 -10.65 10.01
CA GLY A 130 -8.80 -11.74 10.72
C GLY A 130 -9.48 -11.30 12.03
N ASP A 131 -10.49 -12.05 12.46
CA ASP A 131 -11.36 -11.69 13.60
C ASP A 131 -10.67 -11.69 14.97
N SER A 132 -9.47 -12.24 15.07
CA SER A 132 -8.70 -12.35 16.32
C SER A 132 -7.61 -11.29 16.49
N VAL A 133 -7.55 -10.30 15.58
CA VAL A 133 -6.49 -9.29 15.59
C VAL A 133 -6.78 -8.24 16.65
N SER A 134 -5.88 -8.13 17.60
CA SER A 134 -5.95 -7.14 18.66
C SER A 134 -5.39 -5.78 18.21
N ILE A 135 -5.94 -4.71 18.78
CA ILE A 135 -5.57 -3.32 18.44
C ILE A 135 -4.06 -3.07 18.60
N ASP A 136 -3.42 -3.68 19.60
CA ASP A 136 -1.98 -3.58 19.86
C ASP A 136 -1.14 -4.22 18.75
N ARG A 137 -1.62 -5.30 18.11
CA ARG A 137 -0.93 -5.94 16.99
C ARG A 137 -0.99 -5.08 15.73
N THR A 138 -2.12 -4.42 15.49
CA THR A 138 -2.26 -3.44 14.41
C THR A 138 -1.30 -2.27 14.62
N LEU A 139 -1.23 -1.70 15.83
CA LEU A 139 -0.30 -0.61 16.15
C LEU A 139 1.16 -1.00 15.92
N PHE A 140 1.55 -2.18 16.40
CA PHE A 140 2.92 -2.67 16.22
C PHE A 140 3.29 -2.86 14.75
N ASN A 141 2.38 -3.42 13.94
CA ASN A 141 2.59 -3.57 12.50
C ASN A 141 2.70 -2.21 11.81
N THR A 142 1.90 -1.22 12.21
CA THR A 142 2.02 0.14 11.69
C THR A 142 3.37 0.76 11.99
N ASP A 143 3.88 0.64 13.22
CA ASP A 143 5.19 1.19 13.59
C ASP A 143 6.32 0.57 12.73
N ILE A 144 6.22 -0.72 12.41
CA ILE A 144 7.13 -1.39 11.46
C ILE A 144 7.03 -0.77 10.06
N LEU A 145 5.81 -0.50 9.57
CA LEU A 145 5.61 0.10 8.25
C LEU A 145 6.12 1.54 8.16
N ILE A 146 5.91 2.35 9.20
CA ILE A 146 6.46 3.71 9.30
C ILE A 146 7.99 3.64 9.25
N LYS A 147 8.59 2.74 10.02
CA LYS A 147 10.04 2.55 10.01
C LYS A 147 10.56 2.13 8.63
N HIS A 148 9.90 1.18 7.98
CA HIS A 148 10.25 0.73 6.62
C HIS A 148 10.21 1.88 5.60
N LEU A 149 9.18 2.74 5.67
CA LEU A 149 9.09 3.96 4.86
C LEU A 149 10.26 4.91 5.07
N GLN A 150 10.64 5.15 6.33
CA GLN A 150 11.74 6.05 6.69
C GLN A 150 13.08 5.49 6.21
N GLU A 151 13.37 4.23 6.49
CA GLU A 151 14.60 3.55 6.07
C GLU A 151 14.73 3.56 4.54
N THR A 152 13.66 3.21 3.82
CA THR A 152 13.65 3.23 2.35
C THR A 152 13.89 4.65 1.82
N THR A 153 13.24 5.65 2.40
CA THR A 153 13.43 7.07 2.02
C THR A 153 14.88 7.51 2.22
N ASP A 154 15.52 7.13 3.33
CA ASP A 154 16.90 7.49 3.63
C ASP A 154 17.90 6.77 2.72
N GLU A 155 17.64 5.51 2.37
CA GLU A 155 18.44 4.76 1.40
C GLU A 155 18.41 5.40 0.01
N ILE A 156 17.24 5.83 -0.44
CA ILE A 156 17.07 6.43 -1.77
C ILE A 156 17.68 7.84 -1.82
N LYS A 157 17.53 8.63 -0.75
CA LYS A 157 18.21 9.94 -0.63
C LYS A 157 19.73 9.84 -0.77
N LYS A 158 20.34 8.72 -0.36
CA LYS A 158 21.79 8.51 -0.47
C LYS A 158 22.24 8.30 -1.92
N LYS A 159 21.40 7.77 -2.79
CA LYS A 159 21.76 7.41 -4.18
C LYS A 159 21.90 8.63 -5.10
N LYS A 160 21.22 9.75 -4.80
CA LYS A 160 21.34 11.08 -5.47
C LYS A 160 21.15 11.08 -7.00
N ASP A 161 20.46 10.10 -7.54
CA ASP A 161 20.09 9.99 -8.95
C ASP A 161 18.73 10.64 -9.23
N GLU A 162 18.51 11.02 -10.49
CA GLU A 162 17.28 11.68 -10.94
C GLU A 162 16.07 10.74 -10.87
N GLU A 163 16.24 9.44 -11.15
CA GLU A 163 15.18 8.43 -11.01
C GLU A 163 14.75 8.23 -9.56
N SER A 164 15.70 8.31 -8.62
CA SER A 164 15.43 8.31 -7.19
C SER A 164 14.57 9.50 -6.75
N ASN A 165 14.58 10.65 -7.46
CA ASN A 165 13.74 11.78 -7.09
C ASN A 165 12.25 11.53 -7.35
N ASP A 166 11.85 10.88 -8.45
CA ASP A 166 10.44 10.52 -8.68
C ASP A 166 9.94 9.55 -7.60
N PHE A 167 10.74 8.54 -7.29
CA PHE A 167 10.36 7.56 -6.26
C PHE A 167 10.29 8.20 -4.86
N LEU A 168 11.16 9.18 -4.55
CA LEU A 168 11.09 9.97 -3.32
C LEU A 168 9.81 10.80 -3.22
N ILE A 169 9.32 11.39 -4.31
CA ILE A 169 8.05 12.13 -4.32
C ILE A 169 6.91 11.19 -3.93
N ARG A 170 6.87 9.98 -4.50
CA ARG A 170 5.86 8.96 -4.19
C ARG A 170 5.96 8.48 -2.74
N LEU A 171 7.17 8.29 -2.22
CA LEU A 171 7.38 7.92 -0.82
C LEU A 171 6.92 9.01 0.14
N ASN A 172 7.18 10.28 -0.17
CA ASN A 172 6.69 11.40 0.64
C ASN A 172 5.16 11.48 0.64
N ALA A 173 4.52 11.22 -0.51
CA ALA A 173 3.07 11.11 -0.60
C ALA A 173 2.54 9.95 0.26
N ALA A 174 3.17 8.78 0.19
CA ALA A 174 2.83 7.62 1.03
C ALA A 174 2.99 7.93 2.52
N HIS A 175 4.08 8.61 2.91
CA HIS A 175 4.30 9.05 4.29
C HIS A 175 3.22 10.03 4.76
N LYS A 176 2.83 11.01 3.92
CA LYS A 176 1.75 11.96 4.24
C LYS A 176 0.40 11.26 4.42
N VAL A 177 0.08 10.28 3.58
CA VAL A 177 -1.13 9.47 3.71
C VAL A 177 -1.10 8.69 5.03
N LEU A 178 0.01 8.01 5.32
CA LEU A 178 0.16 7.24 6.56
C LEU A 178 0.08 8.16 7.80
N ASP A 179 0.74 9.31 7.77
CA ASP A 179 0.62 10.34 8.80
C ASP A 179 -0.83 10.79 8.98
N ASN A 180 -1.62 10.99 7.93
CA ASN A 180 -3.02 11.38 8.08
C ASN A 180 -3.86 10.30 8.80
N TYR A 181 -3.57 9.02 8.56
CA TYR A 181 -4.24 7.92 9.27
C TYR A 181 -3.79 7.83 10.73
N TYR A 182 -2.53 8.14 11.02
CA TYR A 182 -1.89 7.95 12.33
C TYR A 182 -1.48 9.24 13.06
N GLN A 183 -1.96 10.40 12.63
CA GLN A 183 -2.05 11.63 13.44
C GLN A 183 -3.25 11.57 14.41
N LYS A 184 -4.09 10.54 14.30
CA LYS A 184 -5.27 10.27 15.14
C LYS A 184 -5.07 9.47 16.45
N PRO A 185 -3.86 9.08 16.93
CA PRO A 185 -3.65 8.59 18.30
C PRO A 185 -4.09 9.61 19.36
N ASP A 186 -4.23 10.88 18.99
CA ASP A 186 -4.80 11.89 19.87
C ASP A 186 -6.31 11.73 20.11
N ILE A 187 -7.02 10.99 19.25
CA ILE A 187 -8.49 10.90 19.29
C ILE A 187 -8.98 9.86 20.30
N SER A 188 -8.21 8.81 20.58
CA SER A 188 -8.71 7.69 21.37
C SER A 188 -7.70 7.13 22.38
N PRO A 189 -8.00 7.17 23.70
CA PRO A 189 -7.15 6.56 24.73
C PRO A 189 -7.06 5.03 24.62
N PHE A 190 -7.93 4.39 23.82
CA PHE A 190 -8.00 2.95 23.69
C PHE A 190 -6.74 2.36 23.04
N TYR A 191 -6.08 3.09 22.12
CA TYR A 191 -4.82 2.65 21.50
C TYR A 191 -3.67 2.56 22.51
N ALA A 192 -3.47 3.62 23.29
CA ALA A 192 -2.48 3.64 24.34
C ALA A 192 -2.82 2.65 25.47
N ALA A 193 -4.11 2.45 25.77
CA ALA A 193 -4.55 1.46 26.74
C ALA A 193 -4.23 0.02 26.28
N ALA A 194 -4.46 -0.31 25.00
CA ALA A 194 -4.14 -1.63 24.45
C ALA A 194 -2.65 -1.96 24.59
N LEU A 195 -1.77 -1.01 24.26
CA LEU A 195 -0.31 -1.18 24.43
C LEU A 195 0.09 -1.35 25.91
N VAL A 196 -0.51 -0.57 26.81
CA VAL A 196 -0.23 -0.64 28.25
C VAL A 196 -0.72 -1.95 28.87
N LEU A 197 -1.85 -2.47 28.40
CA LEU A 197 -2.45 -3.72 28.87
C LEU A 197 -1.74 -4.96 28.31
N ASN A 198 -1.06 -4.86 27.16
CA ASN A 198 -0.27 -5.96 26.64
C ASN A 198 1.02 -6.17 27.49
N PRO A 199 1.22 -7.36 28.09
CA PRO A 199 2.38 -7.66 28.91
C PRO A 199 3.73 -7.53 28.21
N MET A 200 3.79 -7.66 26.88
CA MET A 200 5.02 -7.54 26.07
C MET A 200 5.44 -6.09 25.83
N PHE A 201 4.48 -5.16 25.68
CA PHE A 201 4.76 -3.77 25.32
C PHE A 201 4.81 -2.87 26.56
N ARG A 202 3.72 -2.87 27.33
CA ARG A 202 3.50 -2.01 28.51
C ARG A 202 3.76 -0.52 28.19
N THR A 203 3.94 0.29 29.22
CA THR A 203 4.34 1.70 29.10
C THR A 203 5.71 1.90 28.44
N ARG A 204 6.58 0.89 28.50
CA ARG A 204 7.94 0.94 27.93
C ARG A 204 7.90 1.17 26.42
N PHE A 205 6.98 0.51 25.70
CA PHE A 205 6.87 0.66 24.25
C PHE A 205 6.56 2.09 23.83
N ILE A 206 5.60 2.75 24.49
CA ILE A 206 5.22 4.14 24.23
C ILE A 206 6.41 5.07 24.50
N ASN A 207 7.15 4.86 25.59
CA ASN A 207 8.30 5.71 25.92
C ASN A 207 9.47 5.58 24.92
N LEU A 208 9.61 4.44 24.25
CA LEU A 208 10.67 4.16 23.29
C LEU A 208 10.33 4.63 21.87
N HIS A 209 9.10 4.37 21.41
CA HIS A 209 8.73 4.55 20.01
C HIS A 209 7.93 5.82 19.76
N TRP A 210 7.24 6.36 20.77
CA TRP A 210 6.42 7.56 20.58
C TRP A 210 7.20 8.83 20.95
N PRO A 211 7.08 9.91 20.16
CA PRO A 211 7.63 11.20 20.55
C PRO A 211 7.10 11.64 21.91
N ARG A 212 7.95 12.26 22.74
CA ARG A 212 7.58 12.69 24.10
C ARG A 212 6.36 13.61 24.14
N LYS A 213 6.19 14.44 23.10
CA LYS A 213 5.02 15.31 22.88
C LYS A 213 3.69 14.54 22.80
N TRP A 214 3.72 13.28 22.38
CA TRP A 214 2.54 12.42 22.17
C TRP A 214 2.39 11.37 23.26
N GLY A 215 3.50 10.75 23.71
CA GLY A 215 3.48 9.69 24.72
C GLY A 215 2.94 10.16 26.07
N ALA A 216 3.34 11.35 26.54
CA ALA A 216 2.91 11.85 27.85
C ALA A 216 1.39 12.15 27.94
N PRO A 217 0.77 12.87 26.97
CA PRO A 217 -0.68 13.04 26.94
C PRO A 217 -1.44 11.72 26.82
N ALA A 218 -0.96 10.77 26.02
CA ALA A 218 -1.60 9.47 25.83
C ALA A 218 -1.65 8.66 27.14
N LEU A 219 -0.54 8.58 27.86
CA LEU A 219 -0.48 7.90 29.17
C LEU A 219 -1.37 8.57 30.21
N ALA A 220 -1.46 9.91 30.21
CA ALA A 220 -2.37 10.63 31.09
C ALA A 220 -3.86 10.31 30.80
N LYS A 221 -4.24 10.24 29.52
CA LYS A 221 -5.59 9.84 29.10
C LYS A 221 -5.90 8.39 29.51
N VAL A 222 -4.95 7.45 29.39
CA VAL A 222 -5.11 6.06 29.85
C VAL A 222 -5.29 5.97 31.37
N LYS A 223 -4.50 6.76 32.13
CA LYS A 223 -4.65 6.82 33.59
C LYS A 223 -6.04 7.30 33.99
N LYS A 224 -6.53 8.37 33.35
CA LYS A 224 -7.89 8.89 33.56
C LYS A 224 -8.98 7.88 33.18
N LEU A 225 -8.78 7.11 32.10
CA LEU A 225 -9.71 6.04 31.70
C LEU A 225 -9.78 4.95 32.77
N ARG A 226 -8.62 4.49 33.26
CA ARG A 226 -8.52 3.48 34.32
C ARG A 226 -9.21 3.93 35.61
N GLU A 227 -9.00 5.18 36.02
CA GLU A 227 -9.63 5.76 37.22
C GLU A 227 -11.16 5.83 37.09
N ARG A 228 -11.69 6.19 35.91
CA ARG A 228 -13.14 6.15 35.62
C ARG A 228 -13.73 4.75 35.72
N THR A 229 -13.06 3.75 35.13
CA THR A 229 -13.56 2.36 35.14
C THR A 229 -13.53 1.75 36.54
N ILE A 230 -12.51 2.08 37.35
CA ILE A 230 -12.43 1.64 38.75
C ILE A 230 -13.51 2.34 39.58
N GLY A 231 -13.72 3.65 39.42
CA GLY A 231 -14.76 4.39 40.13
C GLY A 231 -16.18 3.87 39.86
N LEU A 232 -16.51 3.55 38.61
CA LEU A 232 -17.79 2.93 38.22
C LEU A 232 -18.02 1.56 38.86
N ARG A 233 -16.95 0.79 39.06
CA ARG A 233 -17.01 -0.55 39.67
C ARG A 233 -17.23 -0.51 41.18
N VAL A 234 -16.85 0.59 41.84
CA VAL A 234 -17.04 0.82 43.28
C VAL A 234 -18.40 1.45 43.59
N SER A 235 -18.99 2.19 42.64
CA SER A 235 -20.34 2.79 42.78
C SER A 235 -21.51 1.85 42.44
N CYS A 236 -21.25 0.69 41.84
CA CYS A 236 -22.24 -0.33 41.48
C CYS A 236 -22.22 -1.57 42.39
N SER A 237 -21.47 -1.52 43.50
CA SER A 237 -21.33 -2.59 44.49
C SER A 237 -21.77 -2.13 45.87
#